data_AF-A0A1J3CNQ9-F1
#
_entry.id   AF-A0A1J3CNQ9-F1
#
_cell.length_a   1.000
_cell.length_b   1.000
_cell.length_c   1.000
_cell.angle_alpha   90.00
_cell.angle_beta   90.00
_cell.angle_gamma   90.00
#
_symmetry.space_group_name_H-M   'P 1'
#
loop_
_entity.id
_entity.type
_entity.pdbx_description
1 polymer ?
#
loop_
_entity_poly.entity_id
_entity_poly.type
_entity_poly.pdbx_seq_one_letter_code
_entity_poly.pdbx_strand_id
1 'polypeptide(L)'
;ITNLKLDLYDYISDYYLTSKWQKLYVEGMRPVQGIKAWQRLQRRPILPPPIRSNRGRPHGRARFKGPQESSSNPNRVTRHGRIPTCSNCKEEGHNKTRCSNPTAPPPPKRPRGRPRKEGESSQGGLQASQGGSQSSQGE
;
A
#
# COMPACT_ATOMS: atom_id res chain seq x y z
N ILE A 1 -35.25 52.29 -1.14
CA ILE A 1 -34.20 51.29 -1.41
C ILE A 1 -34.90 49.93 -1.42
N THR A 2 -35.17 49.39 -2.60
CA THR A 2 -35.96 48.16 -2.76
C THR A 2 -35.14 46.97 -2.27
N ASN A 3 -35.62 46.30 -1.21
CA ASN A 3 -35.09 45.04 -0.70
C ASN A 3 -35.35 43.94 -1.74
N LEU A 4 -34.48 43.83 -2.73
CA LEU A 4 -34.45 42.65 -3.60
C LEU A 4 -33.75 41.55 -2.82
N LYS A 5 -34.52 40.56 -2.39
CA LYS A 5 -34.03 39.31 -1.80
C LYS A 5 -33.36 38.53 -2.92
N LEU A 6 -32.10 38.86 -3.17
CA LEU A 6 -31.27 38.19 -4.16
C LEU A 6 -30.85 36.85 -3.60
N ASP A 7 -31.35 35.76 -4.19
CA ASP A 7 -30.97 34.41 -3.80
C ASP A 7 -29.62 34.07 -4.41
N LEU A 8 -28.72 33.51 -3.60
CA LEU A 8 -27.35 33.17 -4.00
C LEU A 8 -27.31 32.24 -5.22
N TYR A 9 -28.33 31.39 -5.35
CA TYR A 9 -28.45 30.41 -6.44
C TYR A 9 -28.62 31.07 -7.83
N ASP A 10 -29.12 32.30 -7.90
CA ASP A 10 -29.28 33.02 -9.18
C ASP A 10 -27.95 33.51 -9.77
N TYR A 11 -26.89 33.56 -8.94
CA TYR A 11 -25.53 33.92 -9.35
C TYR A 11 -24.65 32.71 -9.67
N ILE A 12 -25.12 31.51 -9.37
CA ILE A 12 -24.38 30.27 -9.63
C ILE A 12 -24.67 29.86 -11.07
N SER A 13 -23.61 29.69 -11.85
CA SER A 13 -23.75 29.19 -13.22
C SER A 13 -24.37 27.79 -13.23
N ASP A 14 -25.27 27.56 -14.18
CA ASP A 14 -25.90 26.28 -14.45
C ASP A 14 -24.90 25.13 -14.66
N TYR A 15 -23.66 25.41 -15.07
CA TYR A 15 -22.58 24.43 -15.20
C TYR A 15 -22.26 23.68 -13.91
N TYR A 16 -22.55 24.25 -12.74
CA TYR A 16 -22.34 23.60 -11.44
C TYR A 16 -23.49 22.69 -11.00
N LEU A 17 -24.57 22.59 -11.79
CA LEU A 17 -25.68 21.68 -11.47
C LEU A 17 -25.27 20.22 -11.63
N THR A 18 -25.71 19.37 -10.70
CA THR A 18 -25.51 17.92 -10.75
C THR A 18 -26.01 17.31 -12.05
N SER A 19 -27.08 17.87 -12.63
CA SER A 19 -27.62 17.44 -13.92
C SER A 19 -26.64 17.66 -15.08
N LYS A 20 -25.89 18.77 -15.08
CA LYS A 20 -24.83 19.02 -16.07
C LYS A 20 -23.64 18.10 -15.86
N TRP A 21 -23.22 17.89 -14.61
CA TRP A 21 -22.17 16.93 -14.29
C TRP A 21 -22.53 15.51 -14.79
N GLN A 22 -23.74 15.04 -14.50
CA GLN A 22 -24.20 13.73 -15.00
C GLN A 22 -24.15 13.68 -16.53
N LYS A 23 -24.71 14.69 -17.23
CA LYS A 23 -24.69 14.75 -18.70
C LYS A 23 -23.27 14.71 -19.28
N LEU A 24 -22.28 15.34 -18.63
CA LEU A 24 -20.88 15.32 -19.08
C LEU A 24 -20.26 13.91 -19.00
N TYR A 25 -20.68 13.09 -18.05
CA TYR A 25 -20.16 11.74 -17.84
C TYR A 25 -21.10 10.63 -18.34
N VAL A 26 -22.26 10.97 -18.91
CA VAL A 26 -23.16 10.00 -19.57
C VAL A 26 -22.45 9.38 -20.78
N GLU A 27 -21.76 10.20 -21.56
CA GLU A 27 -20.86 9.72 -22.60
C GLU A 27 -19.52 9.39 -21.96
N GLY A 28 -19.09 8.13 -22.07
CA GLY A 28 -17.79 7.71 -21.56
C GLY A 28 -16.66 8.54 -22.21
N MET A 29 -15.73 9.03 -21.40
CA MET A 29 -14.56 9.73 -21.90
C MET A 29 -13.83 8.86 -22.92
N ARG A 30 -13.69 9.35 -24.15
CA ARG A 30 -12.95 8.64 -25.19
C ARG A 30 -11.50 8.48 -24.73
N PRO A 31 -10.89 7.30 -24.94
CA PRO A 31 -9.50 7.10 -24.57
C PRO A 31 -8.63 8.11 -25.35
N VAL A 32 -7.76 8.80 -24.63
CA VAL A 32 -6.76 9.65 -25.25
C VAL A 32 -5.73 8.74 -25.91
N GLN A 33 -5.40 9.01 -27.16
CA GLN A 33 -4.35 8.30 -27.88
C GLN A 33 -3.05 8.34 -27.06
N GLY A 34 -2.38 7.20 -26.91
CA GLY A 34 -1.14 7.12 -26.14
C GLY A 34 0.01 7.88 -26.81
N ILE A 35 1.09 8.08 -26.05
CA ILE A 35 2.29 8.84 -26.48
C ILE A 35 2.82 8.39 -27.86
N LYS A 36 2.68 7.10 -28.19
CA LYS A 36 3.11 6.53 -29.49
C LYS A 36 2.35 7.09 -30.70
N ALA A 37 1.11 7.53 -30.52
CA ALA A 37 0.25 8.08 -31.57
C ALA A 37 0.34 9.62 -31.67
N TRP A 38 1.05 10.28 -30.76
CA TRP A 38 1.24 11.73 -30.81
C TRP A 38 2.20 12.09 -31.94
N GLN A 39 1.88 13.16 -32.67
CA GLN A 39 2.75 13.67 -33.73
C GLN A 39 4.10 14.10 -33.14
N ARG A 40 5.19 13.53 -33.65
CA ARG A 40 6.55 13.94 -33.31
C ARG A 40 6.86 15.26 -34.02
N LEU A 41 6.56 16.37 -33.36
CA LEU A 41 7.02 17.67 -33.79
C LEU A 41 8.56 17.64 -33.73
N GLN A 42 9.26 17.97 -34.83
CA GLN A 42 10.72 18.08 -34.91
C GLN A 42 11.25 19.29 -34.12
N ARG A 43 10.82 19.38 -32.85
CA ARG A 43 11.16 20.42 -31.90
C ARG A 43 12.23 19.90 -30.96
N ARG A 44 13.05 20.82 -30.46
CA ARG A 44 14.03 20.50 -29.41
C ARG A 44 13.28 19.94 -28.20
N PRO A 45 13.78 18.86 -27.56
CA PRO A 45 13.17 18.35 -26.35
C PRO A 45 13.21 19.42 -25.26
N ILE A 46 12.15 19.47 -24.44
CA ILE A 46 12.15 20.29 -23.23
C ILE A 46 13.20 19.68 -22.30
N LEU A 47 14.23 20.45 -21.96
CA LEU A 47 15.21 20.03 -20.97
C LEU A 47 14.55 19.98 -19.59
N PRO A 48 14.90 19.00 -18.74
CA PRO A 48 14.43 19.00 -17.36
C PRO A 48 14.88 20.30 -16.68
N PRO A 49 14.10 20.81 -15.72
CA PRO A 49 14.55 21.94 -14.91
C PRO A 49 15.88 21.57 -14.22
N PRO A 50 16.77 22.55 -14.00
CA PRO A 50 18.00 22.31 -13.25
C PRO A 50 17.69 21.65 -11.91
N ILE A 51 18.47 20.64 -11.54
CA ILE A 51 18.33 19.95 -10.25
C ILE A 51 18.50 20.99 -9.14
N ARG A 52 17.44 21.22 -8.37
CA ARG A 52 17.51 22.03 -7.15
C ARG A 52 17.82 21.10 -5.99
N SER A 53 18.89 21.36 -5.26
CA SER A 53 19.10 20.73 -3.96
C SER A 53 18.02 21.25 -3.02
N ASN A 54 17.14 20.37 -2.57
CA ASN A 54 16.24 20.71 -1.48
C ASN A 54 17.10 21.05 -0.27
N ARG A 55 17.01 22.29 0.22
CA ARG A 55 17.59 22.67 1.50
C ARG A 55 16.92 21.76 2.53
N GLY A 56 17.62 20.71 2.94
CA GLY A 56 17.10 19.67 3.82
C GLY A 56 16.61 20.25 5.13
N ARG A 57 16.10 19.38 6.00
CA ARG A 57 15.63 19.81 7.33
C ARG A 57 16.72 20.62 8.05
N PRO A 58 16.42 21.84 8.56
CA PRO A 58 17.40 22.63 9.29
C PRO A 58 17.94 21.82 10.47
N HIS A 59 19.27 21.83 10.63
CA HIS A 59 19.94 21.20 11.76
C HIS A 59 19.60 21.94 13.05
N GLY A 60 19.62 21.23 14.19
CA GLY A 60 19.50 21.85 15.52
C GLY A 60 18.18 21.64 16.25
N ARG A 61 17.15 21.04 15.63
CA ARG A 61 15.96 20.57 16.37
C ARG A 61 15.61 19.14 15.98
N ALA A 62 15.75 18.22 16.94
CA ALA A 62 15.15 16.89 16.84
C ALA A 62 13.62 17.02 16.76
N ARG A 63 12.93 16.05 16.16
CA ARG A 63 11.46 16.05 16.23
C ARG A 63 11.04 15.79 17.67
N PHE A 64 9.85 16.22 18.06
CA PHE A 64 9.25 15.80 19.31
C PHE A 64 9.03 14.28 19.27
N LYS A 65 9.62 13.55 20.22
CA LYS A 65 9.48 12.10 20.32
C LYS A 65 8.18 11.75 21.05
N GLY A 66 7.51 10.68 20.61
CA GLY A 66 6.33 10.18 21.31
C GLY A 66 6.71 9.53 22.66
N PRO A 67 5.78 9.38 23.62
CA PRO A 67 6.10 8.85 24.95
C PRO A 67 6.73 7.44 24.95
N GLN A 68 6.45 6.63 23.93
CA GLN A 68 6.97 5.25 23.77
C GLN A 68 8.22 5.17 22.88
N GLU A 69 8.68 6.28 22.32
CA GLU A 69 9.86 6.33 21.46
C GLU A 69 11.11 6.56 22.30
N SER A 70 12.12 5.69 22.15
CA SER A 70 13.28 5.77 23.02
C SER A 70 14.16 6.99 22.67
N SER A 71 14.58 7.73 23.70
CA SER A 71 15.47 8.89 23.51
C SER A 71 16.87 8.46 23.04
N SER A 72 17.36 7.33 23.58
CA SER A 72 18.73 6.84 23.39
C SER A 72 18.91 5.87 22.21
N ASN A 73 17.90 5.08 21.85
CA ASN A 73 18.02 4.04 20.81
C ASN A 73 16.98 4.22 19.70
N PRO A 74 17.30 4.93 18.61
CA PRO A 74 16.33 5.25 17.54
C PRO A 74 15.74 4.00 16.86
N ASN A 75 16.45 2.87 16.88
CA ASN A 75 16.03 1.63 16.24
C ASN A 75 15.28 0.66 17.17
N ARG A 76 15.00 1.04 18.43
CA ARG A 76 14.30 0.19 19.39
C ARG A 76 13.09 0.88 19.99
N VAL A 77 11.94 0.23 19.86
CA VAL A 77 10.72 0.58 20.59
C VAL A 77 10.92 0.23 22.06
N THR A 78 10.51 1.12 22.95
CA THR A 78 10.53 0.84 24.39
C THR A 78 9.53 -0.28 24.71
N ARG A 79 9.91 -1.24 25.56
CA ARG A 79 9.05 -2.40 25.89
C ARG A 79 8.03 -2.07 27.00
N HIS A 80 7.70 -0.80 27.21
CA HIS A 80 6.79 -0.37 28.27
C HIS A 80 5.39 -0.95 28.03
N GLY A 81 4.80 -1.57 29.05
CA GLY A 81 3.45 -2.14 29.00
C GLY A 81 3.32 -3.55 28.40
N ARG A 82 4.41 -4.19 27.96
CA ARG A 82 4.34 -5.58 27.47
C ARG A 82 4.27 -6.57 28.64
N ILE A 83 3.14 -7.22 28.81
CA ILE A 83 3.01 -8.37 29.70
C ILE A 83 3.75 -9.56 29.06
N PRO A 84 4.71 -10.21 29.76
CA PRO A 84 5.38 -11.38 29.22
C PRO A 84 4.43 -12.56 29.18
N THR A 85 4.37 -13.27 28.06
CA THR A 85 3.67 -14.55 27.92
C THR A 85 4.69 -15.68 27.95
N CYS A 86 4.42 -16.69 28.76
CA CYS A 86 5.29 -17.85 28.90
C CYS A 86 5.22 -18.73 27.64
N SER A 87 6.35 -19.03 27.01
CA SER A 87 6.36 -19.93 25.83
C SER A 87 6.07 -21.39 26.17
N ASN A 88 6.09 -21.75 27.46
CA ASN A 88 5.81 -23.10 27.94
C ASN A 88 4.30 -23.33 28.16
N CYS A 89 3.71 -22.62 29.13
CA CYS A 89 2.29 -22.77 29.48
C CYS A 89 1.37 -21.78 28.77
N LYS A 90 1.90 -20.78 28.04
CA LYS A 90 1.15 -19.73 27.32
C LYS A 90 0.36 -18.78 28.23
N GLU A 91 0.60 -18.83 29.53
CA GLU A 91 0.02 -17.90 30.50
C GLU A 91 0.82 -16.60 30.56
N GLU A 92 0.13 -15.53 30.96
CA GLU A 92 0.68 -14.19 31.12
C GLU A 92 1.35 -14.02 32.50
N GLY A 93 2.32 -13.11 32.59
CA GLY A 93 2.95 -12.70 33.85
C GLY A 93 4.29 -13.35 34.17
N HIS A 94 4.72 -14.37 33.44
CA HIS A 94 6.04 -14.99 33.64
C HIS A 94 6.70 -15.46 32.33
N ASN A 95 8.01 -15.74 32.40
CA ASN A 95 8.79 -16.30 31.29
C ASN A 95 9.07 -17.79 31.52
N LYS A 96 9.42 -18.53 30.45
CA LYS A 96 9.72 -19.98 30.49
C LYS A 96 10.72 -20.38 31.60
N THR A 97 11.68 -19.52 31.91
CA THR A 97 12.70 -19.78 32.94
C THR A 97 12.15 -19.87 34.36
N ARG A 98 11.00 -19.24 34.65
CA ARG A 98 10.33 -19.25 35.95
C ARG A 98 8.95 -19.93 35.89
N CYS A 99 8.74 -20.79 34.90
CA CYS A 99 7.48 -21.49 34.72
C CYS A 99 7.43 -22.74 35.61
N SER A 100 6.41 -22.86 36.45
CA SER A 100 6.17 -24.05 37.29
C SER A 100 5.33 -25.13 36.60
N ASN A 101 4.75 -24.82 35.44
CA ASN A 101 3.82 -25.69 34.73
C ASN A 101 4.54 -26.69 33.80
N PRO A 102 3.98 -27.90 33.58
CA PRO A 102 4.52 -28.89 32.66
C PRO A 102 4.47 -28.41 31.20
N THR A 103 5.24 -29.08 30.33
CA THR A 103 5.37 -28.65 28.93
C THR A 103 4.07 -28.81 28.15
N ALA A 104 3.48 -27.71 27.70
CA ALA A 104 2.28 -27.76 26.86
C ALA A 104 2.62 -28.12 25.40
N PRO A 105 1.77 -28.89 24.70
CA PRO A 105 2.00 -29.21 23.29
C PRO A 105 2.00 -27.93 22.42
N PRO A 106 2.87 -27.84 21.40
CA PRO A 106 2.90 -26.68 20.51
C PRO A 106 1.58 -26.56 19.73
N PRO A 107 1.06 -25.32 19.52
CA PRO A 107 -0.12 -25.14 18.67
C PRO A 107 0.18 -25.53 17.22
N PRO A 108 -0.84 -25.95 16.45
CA PRO A 108 -0.67 -26.28 15.03
C PRO A 108 -0.10 -25.08 14.27
N LYS A 109 0.92 -25.33 13.43
CA LYS A 109 1.51 -24.29 12.57
C LYS A 109 0.43 -23.81 11.60
N ARG A 110 0.13 -22.51 11.62
CA ARG A 110 -0.73 -21.91 10.59
C ARG A 110 -0.05 -22.06 9.23
N PRO A 111 -0.78 -22.43 8.16
CA PRO A 111 -0.20 -22.50 6.83
C PRO A 111 0.42 -21.14 6.46
N ARG A 112 1.63 -21.16 5.91
CA ARG A 112 2.28 -19.95 5.42
C ARG A 112 1.62 -19.52 4.11
N GLY A 113 1.21 -18.26 4.04
CA GLY A 113 0.66 -17.65 2.83
C GLY A 113 -0.76 -17.12 3.00
N ARG A 114 -1.18 -16.31 2.03
CA ARG A 114 -2.57 -15.87 1.89
C ARG A 114 -3.43 -17.10 1.55
N PRO A 115 -4.61 -17.28 2.18
CA PRO A 115 -5.52 -18.35 1.78
C PRO A 115 -5.78 -18.27 0.28
N ARG A 116 -5.50 -19.35 -0.45
CA ARG A 116 -5.84 -19.45 -1.87
C ARG A 116 -7.36 -19.44 -1.93
N LYS A 117 -7.94 -18.50 -2.68
CA LYS A 117 -9.36 -18.56 -3.03
C LYS A 117 -9.49 -19.74 -3.99
N GLU A 118 -10.13 -20.83 -3.56
CA GLU A 118 -10.45 -21.93 -4.47
C GLU A 118 -11.49 -21.41 -5.46
N GLY A 119 -11.08 -21.30 -6.71
CA GLY A 119 -11.98 -21.05 -7.83
C GLY A 119 -12.40 -22.40 -8.40
N GLU A 120 -13.70 -22.58 -8.58
CA GLU A 120 -14.31 -23.74 -9.24
C GLU A 120 -13.58 -24.05 -10.56
N SER A 121 -12.95 -25.21 -10.59
CA SER A 121 -12.33 -25.78 -11.79
C SER A 121 -13.41 -26.44 -12.65
N SER A 122 -13.87 -25.74 -13.68
CA SER A 122 -14.51 -26.37 -14.84
C SER A 122 -13.43 -27.02 -15.71
N GLN A 123 -13.70 -28.26 -16.06
CA GLN A 123 -12.85 -29.17 -16.82
C GLN A 123 -12.37 -28.58 -18.15
N GLY A 124 -11.09 -28.79 -18.47
CA GLY A 124 -10.51 -28.44 -19.76
C GLY A 124 -9.07 -28.97 -19.84
N GLY A 125 -8.92 -30.24 -20.20
CA GLY A 125 -7.63 -30.88 -20.37
C GLY A 125 -6.93 -30.38 -21.64
N LEU A 126 -5.65 -30.01 -21.51
CA LEU A 126 -4.70 -29.94 -22.61
C LEU A 126 -3.38 -30.56 -22.14
N GLN A 127 -2.95 -31.56 -22.89
CA GLN A 127 -1.83 -32.46 -22.60
C GLN A 127 -0.49 -31.70 -22.65
N ALA A 128 0.34 -31.97 -21.65
CA ALA A 128 1.74 -31.56 -21.61
C ALA A 128 2.54 -32.35 -22.66
N SER A 129 3.25 -31.64 -23.54
CA SER A 129 4.28 -32.23 -24.41
C SER A 129 5.54 -32.49 -23.59
N GLN A 130 6.02 -33.73 -23.68
CA GLN A 130 7.24 -34.22 -23.04
C GLN A 130 8.46 -33.70 -23.81
N GLY A 131 9.32 -32.93 -23.15
CA GLY A 131 10.66 -32.58 -23.64
C GLY A 131 11.68 -33.41 -22.86
N GLY A 132 12.31 -34.37 -23.53
CA GLY A 132 13.25 -35.33 -22.97
C GLY A 132 14.63 -34.77 -22.63
N SER A 133 15.24 -35.41 -21.65
CA SER A 133 16.56 -35.22 -21.06
C SER A 133 17.71 -35.52 -22.03
N GLN A 134 18.81 -34.75 -21.97
CA GLN A 134 20.15 -35.28 -22.21
C GLN A 134 21.17 -34.68 -21.24
N SER A 135 21.84 -35.58 -20.53
CA SER A 135 23.04 -35.40 -19.73
C SER A 135 24.29 -35.51 -20.60
N SER A 136 25.29 -34.65 -20.38
CA SER A 136 26.64 -34.82 -20.92
C SER A 136 27.66 -34.83 -19.78
N GLN A 137 28.33 -35.96 -19.60
CA GLN A 137 29.52 -36.13 -18.75
C GLN A 137 30.80 -35.80 -19.54
N GLY A 138 31.79 -35.25 -18.85
CA GLY A 138 33.24 -35.53 -18.90
C GLY A 138 33.98 -35.51 -20.23
N GLU A 139 34.93 -34.57 -20.34
CA GLU A 139 36.38 -34.84 -20.23
C GLU A 139 37.03 -33.78 -19.33
#